data_AF-A0A973J8Z1-F1
#
_entry.id   AF-A0A973J8Z1-F1
#
_cell.length_a   1.000
_cell.length_b   1.000
_cell.length_c   1.000
_cell.angle_alpha   90.00
_cell.angle_beta   90.00
_cell.angle_gamma   90.00
#
_symmetry.space_group_name_H-M   'P 1'
#
loop_
_entity.id
_entity.type
_entity.pdbx_description
1 polymer ?
#
loop_
_entity_poly.entity_id
_entity_poly.type
_entity_poly.pdbx_seq_one_letter_code
_entity_poly.pdbx_strand_id
1 'polypeptide(L)'
;MAFEILNNSLVTPPRLHAMVRLTSRIKAPDREKLYDLLQPSFALPKLENQEAAKGVFTAARSCGLLVEDEQKVVALQVDPKRVERLADFRQHMQRALLGITDDNADNYLLNIYSAWYAVQNDRVFQFERKEFETRFNSEIFPDAEGRQFNTTKLNGWRDWAVFLGLGWNLRLGGRDLVVPDAHDRLEPLLDQLLPEGERPVTFGAFLDLLAERCPEIDGGVL
;
A
#
# COMPACT_ATOMS: atom_id res chain seq x y z
N MET A 1 15.47 11.13 -0.57
CA MET A 1 15.10 9.73 -0.27
C MET A 1 13.66 9.57 -0.72
N ALA A 2 13.37 8.54 -1.51
CA ALA A 2 12.02 8.28 -1.99
C ALA A 2 11.04 8.12 -0.81
N PHE A 3 9.80 8.53 -1.00
CA PHE A 3 8.74 8.35 -0.02
C PHE A 3 8.34 6.87 0.05
N GLU A 4 8.10 6.37 1.26
CA GLU A 4 7.65 5.00 1.50
C GLU A 4 6.47 5.03 2.47
N ILE A 5 5.31 4.55 2.02
CA ILE A 5 4.08 4.60 2.82
C ILE A 5 4.18 3.77 4.11
N LEU A 6 5.02 2.74 4.11
CA LEU A 6 5.33 1.86 5.24
C LEU A 6 6.29 2.48 6.27
N ASN A 7 6.89 3.65 6.01
CA ASN A 7 7.76 4.32 6.98
C ASN A 7 7.00 4.86 8.20
N ASN A 8 5.69 5.08 8.07
CA ASN A 8 4.86 5.59 9.14
C ASN A 8 3.71 4.62 9.45
N SER A 9 3.81 3.90 10.56
CA SER A 9 2.78 2.94 11.00
C SER A 9 1.43 3.60 11.32
N LEU A 10 1.37 4.92 11.45
CA LEU A 10 0.11 5.64 11.62
C LEU A 10 -0.63 5.84 10.30
N VAL A 11 0.04 5.67 9.16
CA VAL A 11 -0.55 5.76 7.81
C VAL A 11 -1.11 4.39 7.43
N THR A 12 -2.34 4.15 7.87
CA THR A 12 -3.09 2.94 7.54
C THR A 12 -4.06 3.21 6.38
N PRO A 13 -4.42 2.19 5.57
CA PRO A 13 -5.35 2.36 4.47
C PRO A 13 -6.70 2.99 4.87
N PRO A 14 -7.35 2.61 6.00
CA PRO A 14 -8.58 3.25 6.43
C PRO A 14 -8.43 4.74 6.76
N ARG A 15 -7.30 5.14 7.37
CA ARG A 15 -7.06 6.56 7.69
C ARG A 15 -6.81 7.38 6.42
N LEU A 16 -6.05 6.84 5.48
CA LEU A 16 -5.84 7.49 4.19
C LEU A 16 -7.15 7.63 3.41
N HIS A 17 -7.94 6.55 3.36
CA HIS A 17 -9.26 6.56 2.74
C HIS A 17 -10.19 7.60 3.35
N ALA A 18 -10.22 7.68 4.69
CA ALA A 18 -11.02 8.66 5.41
C ALA A 18 -10.62 10.10 5.05
N MET A 19 -9.33 10.39 4.97
CA MET A 19 -8.85 11.72 4.60
C MET A 19 -9.26 12.13 3.19
N VAL A 20 -9.07 11.27 2.19
CA VAL A 20 -9.40 11.62 0.80
C VAL A 20 -10.91 11.75 0.58
N ARG A 21 -11.72 10.91 1.25
CA ARG A 21 -13.18 11.04 1.25
C ARG A 21 -13.69 12.26 1.98
N LEU A 22 -13.02 12.65 3.07
CA LEU A 22 -13.37 13.87 3.77
C LEU A 22 -13.09 15.09 2.90
N THR A 23 -11.93 15.11 2.24
CA THR A 23 -11.52 16.20 1.35
C THR A 23 -12.48 16.38 0.19
N SER A 24 -13.01 15.28 -0.39
CA SER A 24 -13.99 15.37 -1.48
C SER A 24 -15.35 15.95 -1.08
N ARG A 25 -15.63 16.08 0.22
CA ARG A 25 -16.92 16.53 0.77
C ARG A 25 -16.90 17.91 1.38
N ILE A 26 -15.72 18.47 1.63
CA ILE A 26 -15.58 19.80 2.21
C ILE A 26 -15.28 20.78 1.09
N LYS A 27 -15.93 21.94 1.14
CA LYS A 27 -15.65 23.03 0.19
C LYS A 27 -14.37 23.74 0.62
N ALA A 28 -13.34 23.66 -0.22
CA ALA A 28 -12.06 24.34 -0.06
C ALA A 28 -11.45 24.21 1.36
N PRO A 29 -11.22 22.99 1.88
CA PRO A 29 -10.57 22.80 3.16
C PRO A 29 -9.10 23.21 3.08
N ASP A 30 -8.55 23.72 4.19
CA ASP A 30 -7.10 23.76 4.40
C ASP A 30 -6.65 22.51 5.18
N ARG A 31 -5.32 22.36 5.33
CA ARG A 31 -4.74 21.22 6.04
C ARG A 31 -5.17 21.14 7.51
N GLU A 32 -5.23 22.28 8.22
CA GLU A 32 -5.55 22.30 9.66
C GLU A 32 -7.00 21.85 9.87
N LYS A 33 -7.90 22.27 8.98
CA LYS A 33 -9.29 21.82 8.99
C LYS A 33 -9.41 20.31 8.80
N LEU A 34 -8.62 19.72 7.90
CA LEU A 34 -8.58 18.26 7.71
C LEU A 34 -8.04 17.56 8.96
N TYR A 35 -7.00 18.10 9.58
CA TYR A 35 -6.42 17.55 10.80
C TYR A 35 -7.41 17.56 11.96
N ASP A 36 -8.08 18.69 12.17
CA ASP A 36 -9.09 18.86 13.23
C ASP A 36 -10.28 17.92 13.06
N LEU A 37 -10.69 17.65 11.82
CA LEU A 37 -11.81 16.75 11.56
C LEU A 37 -11.45 15.27 11.68
N LEU A 38 -10.23 14.88 11.34
CA LEU A 38 -9.76 13.49 11.45
C LEU A 38 -9.24 13.15 12.86
N GLN A 39 -8.65 14.12 13.54
CA GLN A 39 -8.10 14.00 14.89
C GLN A 39 -8.45 15.26 15.71
N PRO A 40 -9.70 15.36 16.21
CA PRO A 40 -10.17 16.53 16.96
C PRO A 40 -9.58 16.56 18.38
N SER A 41 -8.35 17.03 18.52
CA SER A 41 -7.65 17.16 19.81
C SER A 41 -8.42 18.05 20.78
N PHE A 42 -9.14 19.06 20.27
CA PHE A 42 -10.00 19.93 21.08
C PHE A 42 -11.20 19.19 21.73
N ALA A 43 -11.69 18.11 21.11
CA ALA A 43 -12.85 17.35 21.60
C ALA A 43 -12.45 16.06 22.34
N LEU A 44 -11.20 15.62 22.17
CA LEU A 44 -10.70 14.37 22.73
C LEU A 44 -9.47 14.67 23.61
N PRO A 45 -9.65 14.92 24.92
CA PRO A 45 -8.58 15.35 25.82
C PRO A 45 -7.42 14.34 25.96
N LYS A 46 -7.60 13.10 25.52
CA LYS A 46 -6.57 12.05 25.49
C LYS A 46 -5.70 12.09 24.22
N LEU A 47 -6.07 12.88 23.21
CA LEU A 47 -5.26 13.10 22.02
C LEU A 47 -4.31 14.27 22.26
N GLU A 48 -3.03 13.97 22.47
CA GLU A 48 -2.00 14.96 22.74
C GLU A 48 -1.56 15.73 21.48
N ASN A 49 -1.73 15.14 20.29
CA ASN A 49 -1.30 15.71 19.01
C ASN A 49 -2.11 15.16 17.81
N GLN A 50 -1.79 15.66 16.62
CA GLN A 50 -2.40 15.29 15.34
C GLN A 50 -1.40 14.59 14.38
N GLU A 51 -0.41 13.88 14.93
CA GLU A 51 0.68 13.31 14.13
C GLU A 51 0.21 12.27 13.11
N ALA A 52 -0.86 11.52 13.41
CA ALA A 52 -1.41 10.56 12.44
C ALA A 52 -2.06 11.28 11.24
N ALA A 53 -2.81 12.35 11.46
CA ALA A 53 -3.44 13.14 10.41
C ALA A 53 -2.37 13.81 9.54
N LYS A 54 -1.34 14.41 10.14
CA LYS A 54 -0.20 14.97 9.39
C LYS A 54 0.51 13.91 8.56
N GLY A 55 0.79 12.75 9.14
CA GLY A 55 1.41 11.63 8.42
C GLY A 55 0.58 11.15 7.23
N VAL A 56 -0.73 11.02 7.43
CA VAL A 56 -1.68 10.62 6.39
C VAL A 56 -1.78 11.67 5.29
N PHE A 57 -1.74 12.96 5.61
CA PHE A 57 -1.74 14.03 4.61
C PHE A 57 -0.48 14.02 3.75
N THR A 58 0.70 13.88 4.38
CA THR A 58 1.96 13.71 3.65
C THR A 58 1.87 12.50 2.71
N ALA A 59 1.38 11.36 3.19
CA ALA A 59 1.20 10.17 2.36
C ALA A 59 0.21 10.40 1.21
N ALA A 60 -0.91 11.09 1.46
CA ALA A 60 -1.90 11.41 0.45
C ALA A 60 -1.31 12.27 -0.67
N ARG A 61 -0.45 13.23 -0.34
CA ARG A 61 0.25 14.05 -1.32
C ARG A 61 1.29 13.25 -2.10
N SER A 62 2.13 12.46 -1.41
CA SER A 62 3.16 11.64 -2.07
C SER A 62 2.55 10.58 -3.00
N CYS A 63 1.39 10.03 -2.66
CA CYS A 63 0.66 9.09 -3.52
C CYS A 63 -0.15 9.77 -4.63
N GLY A 64 -0.05 11.09 -4.82
CA GLY A 64 -0.80 11.83 -5.85
C GLY A 64 -2.32 11.83 -5.64
N LEU A 65 -2.79 11.69 -4.40
CA LEU A 65 -4.22 11.73 -4.06
C LEU A 65 -4.69 13.16 -3.81
N LEU A 66 -3.84 13.97 -3.18
CA LEU A 66 -4.14 15.34 -2.78
C LEU A 66 -3.11 16.32 -3.31
N VAL A 67 -3.56 17.53 -3.60
CA VAL A 67 -2.71 18.68 -3.91
C VAL A 67 -3.12 19.85 -3.01
N GLU A 68 -2.15 20.68 -2.65
CA GLU A 68 -2.36 21.94 -1.93
C GLU A 68 -1.94 23.08 -2.87
N ASP A 69 -2.82 24.04 -3.10
CA ASP A 69 -2.54 25.20 -3.96
C ASP A 69 -1.80 26.32 -3.21
N GLU A 70 -1.48 27.40 -3.91
CA GLU A 70 -0.77 28.56 -3.35
C GLU A 70 -1.58 29.26 -2.24
N GLN A 71 -2.90 29.13 -2.27
CA GLN A 71 -3.83 29.65 -1.28
C GLN A 71 -4.02 28.70 -0.08
N LYS A 72 -3.27 27.59 -0.03
CA LYS A 72 -3.35 26.52 0.98
C LYS A 72 -4.67 25.75 0.97
N VAL A 73 -5.41 25.83 -0.13
CA VAL A 73 -6.60 25.01 -0.33
C VAL A 73 -6.18 23.63 -0.78
N VAL A 74 -6.69 22.62 -0.09
CA VAL A 74 -6.45 21.21 -0.38
C VAL A 74 -7.56 20.70 -1.30
N ALA A 75 -7.16 20.09 -2.40
CA ALA A 75 -8.06 19.48 -3.38
C ALA A 75 -7.68 18.02 -3.66
N LEU A 76 -8.70 17.23 -4.01
CA LEU A 76 -8.51 15.86 -4.51
C LEU A 76 -7.95 15.92 -5.93
N GLN A 77 -6.83 15.23 -6.18
CA GLN A 77 -6.19 15.17 -7.50
C GLN A 77 -6.70 14.00 -8.36
N VAL A 78 -7.52 13.12 -7.77
CA VAL A 78 -8.10 11.95 -8.43
C VAL A 78 -9.61 12.12 -8.60
N ASP A 79 -10.21 11.38 -9.53
CA ASP A 79 -11.68 11.34 -9.66
C ASP A 79 -12.30 10.91 -8.33
N PRO A 80 -13.24 11.69 -7.74
CA PRO A 80 -13.94 11.34 -6.51
C PRO A 80 -14.54 9.93 -6.50
N LYS A 81 -14.97 9.40 -7.66
CA LYS A 81 -15.50 8.04 -7.77
C LYS A 81 -14.47 6.97 -7.39
N ARG A 82 -13.17 7.21 -7.64
CA ARG A 82 -12.08 6.29 -7.29
C ARG A 82 -11.82 6.19 -5.80
N VAL A 83 -12.33 7.13 -5.00
CA VAL A 83 -12.12 7.14 -3.55
C VAL A 83 -13.42 6.99 -2.77
N GLU A 84 -14.58 6.95 -3.45
CA GLU A 84 -15.87 6.95 -2.75
C GLU A 84 -16.14 5.62 -2.04
N ARG A 85 -15.89 4.49 -2.71
CA ARG A 85 -16.01 3.14 -2.12
C ARG A 85 -14.63 2.59 -1.80
N LEU A 86 -14.58 1.71 -0.81
CA LEU A 86 -13.33 1.09 -0.37
C LEU A 86 -12.70 0.21 -1.47
N ALA A 87 -13.52 -0.50 -2.25
CA ALA A 87 -13.04 -1.32 -3.37
C ALA A 87 -12.42 -0.47 -4.49
N ASP A 88 -13.07 0.64 -4.87
CA ASP A 88 -12.53 1.57 -5.86
C ASP A 88 -11.21 2.18 -5.38
N PHE A 89 -11.14 2.53 -4.08
CA PHE A 89 -9.92 3.05 -3.46
C PHE A 89 -8.81 2.02 -3.44
N ARG A 90 -9.11 0.75 -3.11
CA ARG A 90 -8.16 -0.36 -3.18
C ARG A 90 -7.56 -0.48 -4.57
N GLN A 91 -8.39 -0.53 -5.61
CA GLN A 91 -7.92 -0.66 -6.99
C GLN A 91 -7.06 0.52 -7.42
N HIS A 92 -7.41 1.72 -6.97
CA HIS A 92 -6.58 2.90 -7.22
C HIS A 92 -5.22 2.79 -6.55
N MET A 93 -5.17 2.40 -5.28
CA MET A 93 -3.92 2.25 -4.53
C MET A 93 -3.06 1.09 -5.02
N GLN A 94 -3.65 -0.01 -5.51
CA GLN A 94 -2.90 -1.09 -6.17
C GLN A 94 -2.07 -0.55 -7.34
N ARG A 95 -2.64 0.33 -8.17
CA ARG A 95 -1.93 0.96 -9.29
C ARG A 95 -0.89 1.98 -8.86
N ALA A 96 -1.07 2.59 -7.68
CA ALA A 96 -0.19 3.65 -7.19
C ALA A 96 1.00 3.11 -6.38
N LEU A 97 0.88 1.91 -5.78
CA LEU A 97 1.85 1.37 -4.83
C LEU A 97 2.55 0.09 -5.31
N LEU A 98 1.98 -0.61 -6.29
CA LEU A 98 2.52 -1.87 -6.82
C LEU A 98 3.01 -1.67 -8.26
N GLY A 99 3.87 -2.57 -8.72
CA GLY A 99 4.46 -2.50 -10.05
C GLY A 99 5.63 -1.53 -10.20
N ILE A 100 6.22 -1.11 -9.09
CA ILE A 100 7.31 -0.13 -9.05
C ILE A 100 8.66 -0.85 -9.10
N THR A 101 9.36 -0.71 -10.22
CA THR A 101 10.65 -1.38 -10.50
C THR A 101 11.86 -0.45 -10.36
N ASP A 102 11.65 0.87 -10.41
CA ASP A 102 12.74 1.85 -10.21
C ASP A 102 13.08 1.97 -8.73
N ASP A 103 14.32 1.66 -8.37
CA ASP A 103 14.80 1.65 -7.00
C ASP A 103 14.84 3.04 -6.35
N ASN A 104 14.73 4.10 -7.14
CA ASN A 104 14.66 5.50 -6.68
C ASN A 104 13.24 6.05 -6.65
N ALA A 105 12.24 5.29 -7.09
CA ALA A 105 10.85 5.72 -7.07
C ALA A 105 10.21 5.54 -5.68
N ASP A 106 9.18 6.33 -5.43
CA ASP A 106 8.37 6.23 -4.21
C ASP A 106 7.73 4.84 -4.12
N ASN A 107 7.67 4.28 -2.91
CA ASN A 107 7.07 2.97 -2.61
C ASN A 107 7.76 1.77 -3.26
N TYR A 108 8.98 1.93 -3.79
CA TYR A 108 9.79 0.81 -4.28
C TYR A 108 9.97 -0.27 -3.20
N LEU A 109 10.26 0.13 -1.95
CA LEU A 109 10.46 -0.81 -0.85
C LEU A 109 9.18 -1.60 -0.51
N LEU A 110 8.00 -0.98 -0.64
CA LEU A 110 6.72 -1.68 -0.53
C LEU A 110 6.63 -2.80 -1.56
N ASN A 111 6.90 -2.46 -2.82
CA ASN A 111 6.72 -3.34 -3.95
C ASN A 111 7.70 -4.53 -3.90
N ILE A 112 8.99 -4.25 -3.72
CA ILE A 112 10.02 -5.31 -3.70
C ILE A 112 9.88 -6.22 -2.48
N TYR A 113 9.46 -5.70 -1.32
CA TYR A 113 9.17 -6.55 -0.16
C TYR A 113 7.95 -7.44 -0.41
N SER A 114 6.92 -6.91 -1.08
CA SER A 114 5.72 -7.69 -1.45
C SER A 114 6.08 -8.85 -2.40
N ALA A 115 6.92 -8.58 -3.40
CA ALA A 115 7.41 -9.60 -4.32
C ALA A 115 8.27 -10.65 -3.61
N TRP A 116 9.23 -10.21 -2.80
CA TRP A 116 10.06 -11.12 -2.00
C TRP A 116 9.19 -12.01 -1.10
N TYR A 117 8.17 -11.44 -0.44
CA TYR A 117 7.27 -12.16 0.44
C TYR A 117 6.43 -13.20 -0.31
N ALA A 118 5.92 -12.86 -1.50
CA ALA A 118 5.15 -13.78 -2.33
C ALA A 118 5.96 -15.03 -2.71
N VAL A 119 7.24 -14.85 -3.06
CA VAL A 119 8.14 -15.97 -3.43
C VAL A 119 8.44 -16.90 -2.25
N GLN A 120 8.30 -16.44 -1.00
CA GLN A 120 8.49 -17.30 0.17
C GLN A 120 7.38 -18.36 0.30
N ASN A 121 6.19 -18.11 -0.24
CA ASN A 121 5.04 -19.01 -0.20
C ASN A 121 4.77 -19.58 1.21
N ASP A 122 4.83 -20.89 1.40
CA ASP A 122 4.58 -21.58 2.67
C ASP A 122 5.71 -21.42 3.70
N ARG A 123 6.91 -20.98 3.27
CA ARG A 123 8.04 -20.75 4.18
C ARG A 123 7.76 -19.60 5.16
N VAL A 124 6.87 -18.66 4.82
CA VAL A 124 6.48 -17.56 5.72
C VAL A 124 5.91 -18.07 7.04
N PHE A 125 5.30 -19.27 7.04
CA PHE A 125 4.78 -19.90 8.26
C PHE A 125 5.90 -20.38 9.19
N GLN A 126 7.13 -20.52 8.72
CA GLN A 126 8.27 -20.96 9.52
C GLN A 126 9.04 -19.77 10.12
N PHE A 127 8.87 -18.57 9.57
CA PHE A 127 9.67 -17.41 9.96
C PHE A 127 9.19 -16.73 11.25
N GLU A 128 10.10 -16.51 12.17
CA GLU A 128 9.89 -15.60 13.28
C GLU A 128 9.85 -14.14 12.81
N ARG A 129 9.30 -13.25 13.66
CA ARG A 129 9.11 -11.84 13.32
C ARG A 129 10.41 -11.15 12.86
N LYS A 130 11.53 -11.43 13.52
CA LYS A 130 12.82 -10.83 13.19
C LYS A 130 13.45 -11.45 11.94
N GLU A 131 13.14 -12.71 11.63
CA GLU A 131 13.68 -13.38 10.44
C GLU A 131 13.20 -12.74 9.15
N PHE A 132 11.97 -12.20 9.11
CA PHE A 132 11.48 -11.44 7.95
C PHE A 132 12.38 -10.25 7.61
N GLU A 133 12.84 -9.52 8.63
CA GLU A 133 13.75 -8.40 8.46
C GLU A 133 15.14 -8.86 8.03
N THR A 134 15.71 -9.84 8.75
CA THR A 134 17.08 -10.31 8.50
C THR A 134 17.21 -10.94 7.13
N ARG A 135 16.28 -11.83 6.75
CA ARG A 135 16.31 -12.54 5.46
C ARG A 135 16.14 -11.58 4.29
N PHE A 136 15.10 -10.74 4.34
CA PHE A 136 14.86 -9.76 3.28
C PHE A 136 16.08 -8.85 3.08
N ASN A 137 16.63 -8.28 4.16
CA ASN A 137 17.80 -7.41 4.04
C ASN A 137 19.03 -8.18 3.51
N SER A 138 19.27 -9.42 3.95
CA SER A 138 20.41 -10.20 3.45
C SER A 138 20.27 -10.65 1.99
N GLU A 139 19.05 -10.90 1.53
CA GLU A 139 18.78 -11.43 0.19
C GLU A 139 18.66 -10.32 -0.85
N ILE A 140 18.06 -9.18 -0.49
CA ILE A 140 17.77 -8.07 -1.42
C ILE A 140 18.79 -6.93 -1.28
N PHE A 141 19.32 -6.70 -0.08
CA PHE A 141 20.20 -5.56 0.22
C PHE A 141 21.48 -5.97 0.99
N PRO A 142 22.26 -6.95 0.50
CA PRO A 142 23.40 -7.50 1.23
C PRO A 142 24.44 -6.45 1.63
N ASP A 143 24.59 -5.39 0.82
CA ASP A 143 25.61 -4.34 0.99
C ASP A 143 25.03 -2.94 1.30
N ALA A 144 23.71 -2.81 1.52
CA ALA A 144 23.09 -1.49 1.65
C ALA A 144 22.95 -1.02 3.11
N GLU A 145 23.66 0.05 3.47
CA GLU A 145 23.57 0.66 4.81
C GLU A 145 22.33 1.57 4.98
N GLY A 146 21.69 2.02 3.89
CA GLY A 146 20.69 3.11 3.93
C GLY A 146 19.22 2.75 3.66
N ARG A 147 18.92 1.57 3.10
CA ARG A 147 17.55 1.14 2.70
C ARG A 147 17.02 -0.04 3.51
N GLN A 148 17.50 -0.22 4.74
CA GLN A 148 17.15 -1.38 5.54
C GLN A 148 15.65 -1.44 5.85
N PHE A 149 15.05 -2.57 5.52
CA PHE A 149 13.74 -2.96 6.04
C PHE A 149 13.87 -3.22 7.54
N ASN A 150 12.81 -2.94 8.30
CA ASN A 150 12.82 -3.17 9.74
C ASN A 150 11.46 -3.61 10.24
N THR A 151 11.41 -4.06 11.49
CA THR A 151 10.18 -4.56 12.11
C THR A 151 9.03 -3.52 12.15
N THR A 152 9.33 -2.22 12.20
CA THR A 152 8.31 -1.16 12.12
C THR A 152 7.70 -1.09 10.72
N LYS A 153 8.56 -1.13 9.69
CA LYS A 153 8.13 -1.20 8.27
C LYS A 153 7.36 -2.47 7.97
N LEU A 154 7.73 -3.60 8.59
CA LEU A 154 6.97 -4.85 8.48
C LEU A 154 5.52 -4.68 8.93
N ASN A 155 5.29 -4.02 10.07
CA ASN A 155 3.92 -3.79 10.54
C ASN A 155 3.13 -2.91 9.56
N GLY A 156 3.74 -1.82 9.08
CA GLY A 156 3.13 -0.95 8.06
C GLY A 156 2.82 -1.71 6.77
N TRP A 157 3.77 -2.53 6.31
CA TRP A 157 3.59 -3.38 5.14
C TRP A 157 2.42 -4.35 5.30
N ARG A 158 2.23 -4.99 6.46
CA ARG A 158 1.12 -5.95 6.68
C ARG A 158 -0.26 -5.31 6.47
N ASP A 159 -0.46 -4.13 7.04
CA ASP A 159 -1.72 -3.39 6.90
C ASP A 159 -1.99 -3.03 5.42
N TRP A 160 -0.94 -2.61 4.71
CA TRP A 160 -1.02 -2.30 3.28
C TRP A 160 -1.19 -3.54 2.41
N ALA A 161 -0.44 -4.61 2.64
CA ALA A 161 -0.50 -5.85 1.87
C ALA A 161 -1.90 -6.48 1.92
N VAL A 162 -2.50 -6.56 3.10
CA VAL A 162 -3.88 -7.06 3.26
C VAL A 162 -4.87 -6.16 2.54
N PHE A 163 -4.74 -4.84 2.68
CA PHE A 163 -5.63 -3.91 1.98
C PHE A 163 -5.50 -4.00 0.47
N LEU A 164 -4.28 -4.15 -0.05
CA LEU A 164 -3.95 -4.27 -1.47
C LEU A 164 -4.30 -5.65 -2.04
N GLY A 165 -4.80 -6.59 -1.24
CA GLY A 165 -5.25 -7.90 -1.71
C GLY A 165 -4.13 -8.91 -1.97
N LEU A 166 -2.99 -8.75 -1.28
CA LEU A 166 -1.86 -9.68 -1.35
C LEU A 166 -1.96 -10.82 -0.31
N GLY A 167 -2.96 -10.75 0.57
CA GLY A 167 -3.19 -11.76 1.58
C GLY A 167 -4.21 -11.35 2.62
N TRP A 168 -4.32 -12.15 3.67
CA TRP A 168 -5.18 -11.88 4.82
C TRP A 168 -4.44 -12.11 6.14
N ASN A 169 -4.85 -11.39 7.18
CA ASN A 169 -4.21 -11.50 8.50
C ASN A 169 -4.66 -12.77 9.22
N LEU A 170 -3.70 -13.64 9.53
CA LEU A 170 -3.87 -14.75 10.46
C LEU A 170 -3.26 -14.38 11.81
N ARG A 171 -4.10 -14.42 12.84
CA ARG A 171 -3.68 -14.32 14.24
C ARG A 171 -3.78 -15.69 14.89
N LEU A 172 -2.63 -16.33 15.11
CA LEU A 172 -2.55 -17.62 15.79
C LEU A 172 -1.72 -17.46 17.07
N GLY A 173 -2.40 -17.44 18.21
CA GLY A 173 -1.78 -17.14 19.50
C GLY A 173 -1.20 -15.72 19.55
N GLY A 174 0.10 -15.62 19.85
CA GLY A 174 0.84 -14.35 19.91
C GLY A 174 1.47 -13.91 18.57
N ARG A 175 1.18 -14.62 17.47
CA ARG A 175 1.77 -14.35 16.15
C ARG A 175 0.74 -13.78 15.19
N ASP A 176 1.08 -12.63 14.61
CA ASP A 176 0.38 -12.02 13.49
C ASP A 176 1.18 -12.25 12.21
N LEU A 177 0.52 -12.80 11.19
CA LEU A 177 1.10 -13.15 9.89
C LEU A 177 0.13 -12.77 8.77
N VAL A 178 0.66 -12.36 7.61
CA VAL A 178 -0.14 -12.23 6.39
C VAL A 178 -0.05 -13.55 5.65
N VAL A 179 -1.16 -14.28 5.55
CA VAL A 179 -1.23 -15.49 4.71
C VAL A 179 -1.23 -15.04 3.26
N PRO A 180 -0.26 -15.46 2.42
CA PRO A 180 -0.23 -15.10 1.02
C PRO A 180 -1.50 -15.59 0.32
N ASP A 181 -2.24 -14.64 -0.28
CA ASP A 181 -3.44 -14.91 -1.05
C ASP A 181 -3.67 -13.71 -1.98
N ALA A 182 -3.39 -13.91 -3.27
CA ALA A 182 -3.48 -12.86 -4.28
C ALA A 182 -4.89 -12.72 -4.89
N HIS A 183 -5.91 -13.43 -4.36
CA HIS A 183 -7.26 -13.42 -4.91
C HIS A 183 -7.79 -12.00 -5.15
N ASP A 184 -7.80 -11.16 -4.12
CA ASP A 184 -8.31 -9.79 -4.16
C ASP A 184 -7.47 -8.85 -5.05
N ARG A 185 -6.22 -9.22 -5.35
CA ARG A 185 -5.35 -8.51 -6.29
C ARG A 185 -5.61 -8.91 -7.74
N LEU A 186 -5.93 -10.18 -7.99
CA LEU A 186 -6.10 -10.76 -9.32
C LEU A 186 -7.54 -10.67 -9.82
N GLU A 187 -8.54 -10.84 -8.96
CA GLU A 187 -9.96 -10.88 -9.34
C GLU A 187 -10.37 -9.66 -10.21
N PRO A 188 -10.03 -8.40 -9.87
CA PRO A 188 -10.40 -7.24 -10.69
C PRO A 188 -9.66 -7.16 -12.03
N LEU A 189 -8.62 -7.97 -12.23
CA LEU A 189 -7.82 -8.02 -13.44
C LEU A 189 -8.14 -9.22 -14.33
N LEU A 190 -8.97 -10.17 -13.87
CA LEU A 190 -9.26 -11.38 -14.65
C LEU A 190 -9.81 -11.06 -16.05
N ASP A 191 -10.70 -10.07 -16.17
CA ASP A 191 -11.24 -9.62 -17.46
C ASP A 191 -10.18 -9.00 -18.40
N GLN A 192 -9.04 -8.58 -17.85
CA GLN A 192 -7.90 -8.04 -18.62
C GLN A 192 -6.84 -9.11 -18.91
N LEU A 193 -6.74 -10.13 -18.05
CA LEU A 193 -5.80 -11.24 -18.18
C LEU A 193 -6.34 -12.34 -19.09
N LEU A 194 -7.66 -12.47 -19.17
CA LEU A 194 -8.36 -13.47 -19.96
C LEU A 194 -9.13 -12.78 -21.10
N PRO A 195 -9.07 -13.32 -22.33
CA PRO A 195 -9.84 -12.80 -23.46
C PRO A 195 -11.34 -12.98 -23.20
N GLU A 196 -12.14 -12.10 -23.80
CA GLU A 196 -13.59 -12.24 -23.75
C GLU A 196 -14.06 -13.56 -24.40
N GLY A 197 -14.95 -14.27 -23.70
CA GLY A 197 -15.53 -15.55 -24.11
C GLY A 197 -14.66 -16.78 -23.79
N GLU A 198 -15.07 -17.95 -24.27
CA GLU A 198 -14.38 -19.24 -24.03
C GLU A 198 -13.16 -19.45 -24.96
N ARG A 199 -12.41 -18.38 -25.28
CA ARG A 199 -11.24 -18.49 -26.14
C ARG A 199 -10.05 -19.05 -25.34
N PRO A 200 -9.41 -20.14 -25.80
CA PRO A 200 -8.22 -20.66 -25.15
C PRO A 200 -7.08 -19.63 -25.16
N VAL A 201 -6.40 -19.48 -24.02
CA VAL A 201 -5.16 -18.70 -23.89
C VAL A 201 -4.01 -19.68 -23.68
N THR A 202 -2.91 -19.49 -24.38
CA THR A 202 -1.69 -20.24 -24.10
C THR A 202 -1.14 -19.83 -22.74
N PHE A 203 -0.66 -20.79 -21.95
CA PHE A 203 -0.11 -20.50 -20.63
C PHE A 203 0.99 -19.42 -20.65
N GLY A 204 1.88 -19.42 -21.65
CA GLY A 204 2.91 -18.37 -21.80
C GLY A 204 2.33 -16.96 -21.93
N ALA A 205 1.36 -16.76 -22.82
CA ALA A 205 0.69 -15.46 -22.97
C ALA A 205 -0.04 -15.00 -21.69
N PHE A 206 -0.61 -15.94 -20.93
CA PHE A 206 -1.22 -15.62 -19.63
C PHE A 206 -0.16 -15.14 -18.63
N LEU A 207 0.98 -15.83 -18.53
CA LEU A 207 2.08 -15.42 -17.66
C LEU A 207 2.67 -14.07 -18.09
N ASP A 208 2.87 -13.83 -19.38
CA ASP A 208 3.38 -12.54 -19.87
C ASP A 208 2.44 -11.38 -19.47
N LEU A 209 1.12 -11.56 -19.62
CA LEU A 209 0.12 -10.57 -19.19
C LEU A 209 0.09 -10.41 -17.66
N LEU A 210 0.23 -11.51 -16.92
CA LEU A 210 0.29 -11.48 -15.47
C LEU A 210 1.53 -10.71 -14.98
N ALA A 211 2.69 -10.97 -15.56
CA ALA A 211 3.93 -10.27 -15.24
C ALA A 211 3.88 -8.78 -15.58
N GLU A 212 3.22 -8.39 -16.69
CA GLU A 212 3.01 -6.98 -17.04
C GLU A 212 2.09 -6.26 -16.04
N ARG A 213 1.02 -6.91 -15.58
CA ARG A 213 -0.05 -6.28 -14.77
C ARG A 213 0.15 -6.42 -13.26
N CYS A 214 0.88 -7.44 -12.84
CA CYS A 214 1.15 -7.84 -11.47
C CYS A 214 2.60 -8.34 -11.33
N PRO A 215 3.61 -7.51 -11.66
CA PRO A 215 5.01 -7.93 -11.59
C PRO A 215 5.40 -8.40 -10.18
N GLU A 216 4.74 -7.89 -9.14
CA GLU A 216 4.93 -8.29 -7.74
C GLU A 216 4.47 -9.72 -7.40
N ILE A 217 3.69 -10.37 -8.27
CA ILE A 217 3.18 -11.74 -8.04
C ILE A 217 3.97 -12.79 -8.79
N ASP A 218 4.30 -12.55 -10.07
CA ASP A 218 4.93 -13.55 -10.93
C ASP A 218 6.46 -13.48 -10.94
N GLY A 219 7.05 -12.51 -10.23
CA GLY A 219 8.50 -12.27 -10.33
C GLY A 219 8.91 -11.86 -11.74
N GLY A 220 8.09 -11.01 -12.38
CA GLY A 220 8.49 -10.28 -13.59
C GLY A 220 9.78 -9.49 -13.36
N VAL A 221 10.30 -8.79 -14.38
CA VAL A 221 11.56 -8.02 -14.21
C VAL A 221 11.37 -6.94 -13.13
N LEU A 222 11.79 -7.27 -11.90
CA LEU A 222 11.84 -6.45 -10.71
C LEU A 222 13.30 -6.22 -10.33
#